data_AF-A0AAJ0F8I0-F1
#
_entry.id   AF-A0AAJ0F8I0-F1
#
_cell.length_a   1.000
_cell.length_b   1.000
_cell.length_c   1.000
_cell.angle_alpha   90.00
_cell.angle_beta   90.00
_cell.angle_gamma   90.00
#
_symmetry.space_group_name_H-M   'P 1'
#
loop_
_entity.id
_entity.type
_entity.pdbx_description
1 polymer ?
#
loop_
_entity_poly.entity_id
_entity_poly.type
_entity_poly.pdbx_seq_one_letter_code
_entity_poly.pdbx_strand_id
1 'polypeptide(L)'
;MSPTRHSGATQQPRSSATQLPREEPNVDAESPELQDIEDVENNLNGPSQNANDGDGDDSSESENRFMYSVDQIVAIFTEFYQFLARLHYDPANLKFPPPEGWPQLAPDHVGSWKEDLALDVIRHLPYFSWGSPATQLDYKSHLVDYSTCGPEFFAEPDWWEEYMDYNDSCNPRMCFIIAKGHESYGQQWVVDAEHGQIYVESLRCDRSGPYDLRVFLRGVMEKYRNLELISSPGRVTLDGSRVPERHGRVSEEEIMAEKAPFGETDVSVQFVRQVYRDYGWPNSFQREECQKYINDLMTRLEEAGLESWERDWKS
;
A
#
# COMPACT_ATOMS: atom_id res chain seq x y z
N MET A 1 47.08 44.18 48.44
CA MET A 1 46.48 45.24 49.27
C MET A 1 45.03 45.36 48.88
N SER A 2 44.14 44.99 49.80
CA SER A 2 42.69 44.96 49.66
C SER A 2 42.08 46.37 49.49
N PRO A 3 40.83 46.43 49.02
CA PRO A 3 39.87 47.29 49.69
C PRO A 3 38.58 46.54 50.06
N THR A 4 38.13 46.82 51.27
CA THR A 4 36.93 46.30 51.94
C THR A 4 35.78 47.30 51.77
N ARG A 5 34.59 46.84 51.36
CA ARG A 5 33.25 47.43 51.68
C ARG A 5 32.25 46.27 51.64
N HIS A 6 31.75 45.76 52.78
CA HIS A 6 30.61 46.21 53.60
C HIS A 6 29.21 46.05 53.00
N SER A 7 28.46 45.17 53.68
CA SER A 7 27.02 45.12 53.97
C SER A 7 26.03 44.69 52.88
N GLY A 8 25.15 43.77 53.30
CA GLY A 8 23.81 43.64 52.72
C GLY A 8 23.21 42.25 52.78
N ALA A 9 23.00 41.70 53.98
CA ALA A 9 22.06 40.60 54.15
C ALA A 9 20.62 41.15 54.01
N THR A 10 19.86 40.68 53.02
CA THR A 10 18.39 40.81 53.03
C THR A 10 17.76 39.60 52.36
N GLN A 11 17.14 38.81 53.23
CA GLN A 11 16.03 37.87 53.07
C GLN A 11 15.45 37.67 51.65
N GLN A 12 15.50 36.41 51.20
CA GLN A 12 14.55 35.84 50.26
C GLN A 12 13.13 35.87 50.85
N PRO A 13 12.11 36.29 50.09
CA PRO A 13 10.76 35.81 50.31
C PRO A 13 10.57 34.48 49.59
N ARG A 14 10.21 33.45 50.38
CA ARG A 14 9.54 32.24 49.91
C ARG A 14 8.27 32.67 49.17
N SER A 15 8.13 32.30 47.90
CA SER A 15 6.82 32.23 47.26
C SER A 15 6.50 30.77 46.97
N SER A 16 5.44 30.34 47.62
CA SER A 16 4.88 29.01 47.64
C SER A 16 4.49 28.55 46.23
N ALA A 17 4.88 27.32 45.90
CA ALA A 17 4.31 26.57 44.81
C ALA A 17 2.84 26.26 45.15
N THR A 18 1.92 26.84 44.40
CA THR A 18 0.53 26.37 44.36
C THR A 18 0.50 25.16 43.43
N GLN A 19 0.50 23.97 44.02
CA GLN A 19 0.15 22.72 43.35
C GLN A 19 -1.31 22.83 42.86
N LEU A 20 -1.50 22.78 41.55
CA LEU A 20 -2.79 22.50 40.95
C LEU A 20 -3.04 20.99 41.01
N PRO A 21 -4.24 20.53 41.42
CA PRO A 21 -4.52 19.11 41.52
C PRO A 21 -4.59 18.48 40.13
N ARG A 22 -3.92 17.32 40.00
CA ARG A 22 -4.11 16.36 38.92
C ARG A 22 -5.51 15.78 39.06
N GLU A 23 -6.38 16.06 38.10
CA GLU A 23 -7.59 15.26 37.89
C GLU A 23 -7.18 14.05 37.05
N GLU A 24 -7.23 12.87 37.67
CA GLU A 24 -7.20 11.59 36.97
C GLU A 24 -8.57 11.36 36.32
N PRO A 25 -8.65 10.96 35.04
CA PRO A 25 -9.92 10.57 34.46
C PRO A 25 -10.34 9.21 35.01
N ASN A 26 -11.50 9.26 35.68
CA ASN A 26 -12.22 8.13 36.26
C ASN A 26 -12.52 7.06 35.19
N VAL A 27 -12.04 5.85 35.45
CA VAL A 27 -12.38 4.62 34.75
C VAL A 27 -13.73 4.18 35.31
N ASP A 28 -14.81 4.44 34.59
CA ASP A 28 -16.13 3.78 34.69
C ASP A 28 -17.16 4.66 33.94
N ALA A 29 -17.23 4.45 32.62
CA ALA A 29 -18.38 4.84 31.82
C ALA A 29 -18.67 3.69 30.86
N GLU A 30 -19.80 3.03 31.13
CA GLU A 30 -20.34 1.88 30.43
C GLU A 30 -20.45 2.14 28.92
N SER A 31 -19.90 1.21 28.12
CA SER A 31 -20.14 1.12 26.68
C SER A 31 -21.63 0.89 26.41
N PRO A 32 -22.26 1.62 25.48
CA PRO A 32 -23.55 1.20 24.96
C PRO A 32 -23.36 -0.02 24.05
N GLU A 33 -24.06 -1.09 24.40
CA GLU A 33 -24.25 -2.32 23.65
C GLU A 33 -24.70 -2.03 22.20
N LEU A 34 -23.97 -2.57 21.22
CA LEU A 34 -24.42 -2.68 19.84
C LEU A 34 -25.25 -3.97 19.72
N GLN A 35 -26.57 -3.82 19.83
CA GLN A 35 -27.54 -4.84 19.45
C GLN A 35 -28.30 -4.39 18.18
N ASP A 36 -28.40 -5.34 17.25
CA ASP A 36 -29.47 -5.57 16.29
C ASP A 36 -29.69 -4.56 15.14
N ILE A 37 -29.09 -4.88 13.97
CA ILE A 37 -29.73 -4.69 12.66
C ILE A 37 -29.50 -5.97 11.83
N GLU A 38 -30.15 -7.05 12.24
CA GLU A 38 -30.70 -8.03 11.29
C GLU A 38 -32.05 -7.45 10.85
N ASP A 39 -32.29 -7.32 9.53
CA ASP A 39 -33.61 -7.27 8.85
C ASP A 39 -33.55 -6.45 7.55
N VAL A 40 -32.91 -6.98 6.49
CA VAL A 40 -33.41 -6.80 5.11
C VAL A 40 -33.11 -8.07 4.27
N GLU A 41 -33.55 -9.22 4.77
CA GLU A 41 -33.82 -10.38 3.91
C GLU A 41 -35.22 -10.89 4.28
N ASN A 42 -36.19 -10.62 3.41
CA ASN A 42 -37.35 -11.47 3.10
C ASN A 42 -38.48 -10.64 2.50
N ASN A 43 -38.51 -10.58 1.18
CA ASN A 43 -39.76 -10.73 0.45
C ASN A 43 -39.43 -10.94 -1.01
N LEU A 44 -39.61 -12.17 -1.48
CA LEU A 44 -40.32 -12.51 -2.71
C LEU A 44 -40.33 -14.03 -2.81
N ASN A 45 -41.38 -14.65 -2.27
CA ASN A 45 -41.68 -16.04 -2.58
C ASN A 45 -43.18 -16.20 -2.80
N GLY A 46 -43.53 -16.85 -3.91
CA GLY A 46 -44.85 -17.42 -4.15
C GLY A 46 -45.12 -17.70 -5.64
N PRO A 47 -45.77 -18.83 -6.00
CA PRO A 47 -45.88 -20.12 -5.32
C PRO A 47 -45.40 -21.32 -6.17
N SER A 48 -45.14 -22.42 -5.48
CA SER A 48 -44.82 -23.76 -6.00
C SER A 48 -45.95 -24.38 -6.83
N GLN A 49 -45.64 -25.11 -7.91
CA GLN A 49 -45.92 -26.55 -8.03
C GLN A 49 -45.49 -27.19 -9.37
N ASN A 50 -45.10 -28.47 -9.22
CA ASN A 50 -45.08 -29.60 -10.17
C ASN A 50 -43.78 -30.00 -10.88
N ALA A 51 -43.36 -31.22 -10.51
CA ALA A 51 -42.35 -32.06 -11.13
C ALA A 51 -42.76 -32.52 -12.53
N ASN A 52 -41.78 -32.67 -13.41
CA ASN A 52 -41.77 -33.71 -14.44
C ASN A 52 -40.33 -34.00 -14.88
N ASP A 53 -39.99 -35.28 -14.91
CA ASP A 53 -38.73 -35.82 -15.41
C ASP A 53 -38.58 -35.57 -16.92
N GLY A 54 -37.34 -35.29 -17.35
CA GLY A 54 -37.01 -35.09 -18.76
C GLY A 54 -35.50 -35.04 -18.96
N ASP A 55 -34.95 -36.21 -19.25
CA ASP A 55 -33.60 -36.45 -19.75
C ASP A 55 -33.31 -35.51 -20.94
N GLY A 56 -32.32 -34.64 -20.78
CA GLY A 56 -31.97 -33.56 -21.70
C GLY A 56 -30.48 -33.31 -21.66
N ASP A 57 -29.79 -33.96 -22.59
CA ASP A 57 -28.43 -33.68 -23.05
C ASP A 57 -28.22 -32.16 -23.23
N ASP A 58 -27.53 -31.53 -22.27
CA ASP A 58 -27.16 -30.11 -22.32
C ASP A 58 -25.63 -29.94 -22.39
N SER A 59 -25.15 -30.02 -23.62
CA SER A 59 -24.19 -29.10 -24.22
C SER A 59 -23.60 -28.00 -23.30
N SER A 60 -22.27 -27.99 -23.19
CA SER A 60 -21.44 -26.76 -23.14
C SER A 60 -21.44 -25.82 -21.92
N GLU A 61 -21.82 -26.26 -20.71
CA GLU A 61 -21.64 -25.45 -19.49
C GLU A 61 -20.25 -25.59 -18.82
N SER A 62 -19.16 -25.45 -19.57
CA SER A 62 -17.81 -25.35 -18.98
C SER A 62 -17.00 -24.13 -19.43
N GLU A 63 -17.65 -23.15 -20.06
CA GLU A 63 -17.01 -21.90 -20.48
C GLU A 63 -17.23 -20.81 -19.43
N ASN A 64 -16.60 -20.98 -18.27
CA ASN A 64 -15.65 -20.01 -17.69
C ASN A 64 -15.39 -20.38 -16.21
N ARG A 65 -14.51 -21.36 -15.97
CA ARG A 65 -14.09 -21.76 -14.62
C ARG A 65 -13.48 -20.59 -13.83
N PHE A 66 -12.95 -19.59 -14.52
CA PHE A 66 -12.16 -18.52 -13.93
C PHE A 66 -12.87 -17.17 -14.06
N MET A 67 -12.77 -16.32 -13.03
CA MET A 67 -13.44 -15.02 -13.05
C MET A 67 -12.89 -14.08 -14.13
N TYR A 68 -11.58 -14.16 -14.39
CA TYR A 68 -10.91 -13.42 -15.44
C TYR A 68 -10.06 -14.37 -16.30
N SER A 69 -10.01 -14.09 -17.61
CA SER A 69 -9.00 -14.66 -18.51
C SER A 69 -7.62 -14.07 -18.24
N VAL A 70 -6.57 -14.76 -18.73
CA VAL A 70 -5.18 -14.27 -18.69
C VAL A 70 -5.07 -12.84 -19.23
N ASP A 71 -5.62 -12.60 -20.43
CA ASP A 71 -5.59 -11.28 -21.08
C ASP A 71 -6.26 -10.19 -20.23
N GLN A 72 -7.36 -10.52 -19.53
CA GLN A 72 -8.04 -9.57 -18.66
C GLN A 72 -7.21 -9.23 -17.43
N ILE A 73 -6.57 -10.21 -16.80
CA ILE A 73 -5.69 -9.98 -15.64
C ILE A 73 -4.46 -9.16 -16.07
N VAL A 74 -3.82 -9.53 -17.18
CA VAL A 74 -2.68 -8.82 -17.76
C VAL A 74 -3.05 -7.37 -18.10
N ALA A 75 -4.22 -7.14 -18.70
CA ALA A 75 -4.69 -5.79 -19.02
C ALA A 75 -4.94 -4.94 -17.76
N ILE A 76 -5.53 -5.52 -16.70
CA ILE A 76 -5.77 -4.86 -15.41
C ILE A 76 -4.44 -4.41 -14.79
N PHE A 77 -3.43 -5.28 -14.72
CA PHE A 77 -2.11 -4.92 -14.19
C PHE A 77 -1.35 -3.96 -15.09
N THR A 78 -1.48 -4.09 -16.41
CA THR A 78 -0.86 -3.16 -17.36
C THR A 78 -1.37 -1.74 -17.16
N GLU A 79 -2.69 -1.56 -17.01
CA GLU A 79 -3.30 -0.25 -16.70
C GLU A 79 -2.73 0.31 -15.38
N PHE A 80 -2.68 -0.53 -14.35
CA PHE A 80 -2.17 -0.15 -13.03
C PHE A 80 -0.69 0.25 -13.07
N TYR A 81 0.18 -0.52 -13.73
CA TYR A 81 1.60 -0.21 -13.82
C TYR A 81 1.89 1.01 -14.67
N GLN A 82 1.13 1.23 -15.75
CA GLN A 82 1.21 2.48 -16.51
C GLN A 82 0.80 3.69 -15.69
N PHE A 83 -0.18 3.55 -14.78
CA PHE A 83 -0.52 4.59 -13.81
C PHE A 83 0.65 4.87 -12.86
N LEU A 84 1.24 3.84 -12.26
CA LEU A 84 2.41 3.98 -11.37
C LEU A 84 3.61 4.62 -12.07
N ALA A 85 3.85 4.27 -13.33
CA ALA A 85 4.88 4.87 -14.18
C ALA A 85 4.66 6.38 -14.41
N ARG A 86 3.41 6.86 -14.41
CA ARG A 86 3.11 8.29 -14.51
C ARG A 86 3.26 9.03 -13.19
N LEU A 87 3.10 8.33 -12.07
CA LEU A 87 3.17 8.90 -10.73
C LEU A 87 4.61 8.96 -10.24
N HIS A 88 5.25 7.82 -9.98
CA HIS A 88 6.53 7.79 -9.27
C HIS A 88 7.51 6.72 -9.75
N TYR A 89 7.07 5.70 -10.49
CA TYR A 89 8.00 4.76 -11.12
C TYR A 89 8.56 5.33 -12.43
N ASP A 90 9.81 5.02 -12.77
CA ASP A 90 10.39 5.41 -14.06
C ASP A 90 9.74 4.61 -15.21
N PRO A 91 9.09 5.25 -16.21
CA PRO A 91 8.50 4.57 -17.35
C PRO A 91 9.54 3.82 -18.17
N ALA A 92 10.80 4.27 -18.17
CA ALA A 92 11.88 3.56 -18.85
C ALA A 92 12.15 2.19 -18.23
N ASN A 93 11.79 1.97 -16.96
CA ASN A 93 11.95 0.71 -16.26
C ASN A 93 10.76 -0.23 -16.46
N LEU A 94 9.61 0.24 -16.96
CA LEU A 94 8.47 -0.64 -17.27
C LEU A 94 8.74 -1.44 -18.55
N LYS A 95 9.00 -2.73 -18.41
CA LYS A 95 9.28 -3.66 -19.51
C LYS A 95 8.06 -4.51 -19.81
N PHE A 96 7.77 -4.68 -21.10
CA PHE A 96 6.68 -5.51 -21.58
C PHE A 96 7.21 -6.86 -22.08
N PRO A 97 6.48 -7.96 -21.86
CA PRO A 97 6.87 -9.25 -22.36
C PRO A 97 6.78 -9.32 -23.90
N PRO A 98 7.51 -10.23 -24.54
CA PRO A 98 7.21 -10.68 -25.89
C PRO A 98 5.78 -11.23 -26.03
N PRO A 99 5.23 -11.37 -27.26
CA PRO A 99 3.91 -11.96 -27.47
C PRO A 99 3.76 -13.37 -26.89
N GLU A 100 4.83 -14.16 -26.90
CA GLU A 100 4.90 -15.50 -26.32
C GLU A 100 5.23 -15.47 -24.81
N GLY A 101 5.25 -14.29 -24.19
CA GLY A 101 5.60 -14.11 -22.80
C GLY A 101 7.10 -14.18 -22.51
N TRP A 102 7.49 -13.99 -21.25
CA TRP A 102 8.88 -14.02 -20.80
C TRP A 102 9.52 -15.42 -20.96
N PRO A 103 10.59 -15.59 -21.76
CA PRO A 103 11.18 -16.92 -22.05
C PRO A 103 11.65 -17.69 -20.81
N GLN A 104 12.21 -16.99 -19.83
CA GLN A 104 12.70 -17.51 -18.55
C GLN A 104 11.58 -18.02 -17.64
N LEU A 105 10.33 -17.64 -17.90
CA LEU A 105 9.13 -18.12 -17.21
C LEU A 105 8.39 -19.20 -18.03
N ALA A 106 9.00 -19.72 -19.10
CA ALA A 106 8.42 -20.84 -19.83
C ALA A 106 8.33 -22.10 -18.93
N PRO A 107 7.33 -22.97 -19.14
CA PRO A 107 7.11 -24.16 -18.31
C PRO A 107 8.35 -25.05 -18.13
N ASP A 108 9.18 -25.18 -19.17
CA ASP A 108 10.42 -25.97 -19.13
C ASP A 108 11.48 -25.41 -18.14
N HIS A 109 11.40 -24.12 -17.79
CA HIS A 109 12.32 -23.45 -16.87
C HIS A 109 11.81 -23.43 -15.41
N VAL A 110 10.49 -23.38 -15.21
CA VAL A 110 9.86 -23.21 -13.89
C VAL A 110 9.23 -24.50 -13.34
N GLY A 111 9.13 -25.55 -14.16
CA GLY A 111 8.56 -26.83 -13.76
C GLY A 111 7.10 -26.72 -13.32
N SER A 112 6.73 -27.44 -12.25
CA SER A 112 5.38 -27.45 -11.69
C SER A 112 5.17 -26.39 -10.60
N TRP A 113 5.86 -25.25 -10.66
CA TRP A 113 5.80 -24.23 -9.62
C TRP A 113 4.37 -23.65 -9.44
N LYS A 114 3.71 -23.26 -10.54
CA LYS A 114 2.32 -22.77 -10.54
C LYS A 114 1.43 -23.61 -11.44
N GLU A 115 0.13 -23.41 -11.33
CA GLU A 115 -0.85 -23.90 -12.30
C GLU A 115 -0.81 -23.06 -13.57
N ASP A 116 -1.22 -23.65 -14.71
CA ASP A 116 -1.09 -23.06 -16.04
C ASP A 116 -1.65 -21.63 -16.12
N LEU A 117 -2.84 -21.39 -15.56
CA LEU A 117 -3.46 -20.07 -15.55
C LEU A 117 -2.60 -19.01 -14.85
N ALA A 118 -2.14 -19.31 -13.63
CA ALA A 118 -1.33 -18.37 -12.87
C ALA A 118 0.04 -18.17 -13.51
N LEU A 119 0.66 -19.24 -14.01
CA LEU A 119 1.93 -19.15 -14.73
C LEU A 119 1.80 -18.30 -16.00
N ASP A 120 0.74 -18.50 -16.78
CA ASP A 120 0.49 -17.72 -17.99
C ASP A 120 0.28 -16.24 -17.67
N VAL A 121 -0.42 -15.90 -16.59
CA VAL A 121 -0.51 -14.51 -16.13
C VAL A 121 0.87 -13.95 -15.82
N ILE A 122 1.63 -14.58 -14.92
CA ILE A 122 2.97 -14.12 -14.50
C ILE A 122 3.88 -13.95 -15.73
N ARG A 123 3.85 -14.90 -16.65
CA ARG A 123 4.66 -14.89 -17.87
C ARG A 123 4.30 -13.76 -18.84
N HIS A 124 3.08 -13.24 -18.80
CA HIS A 124 2.60 -12.17 -19.68
C HIS A 124 2.39 -10.83 -18.96
N LEU A 125 2.78 -10.71 -17.69
CA LEU A 125 2.78 -9.42 -17.00
C LEU A 125 3.94 -8.53 -17.47
N PRO A 126 3.71 -7.20 -17.61
CA PRO A 126 4.80 -6.25 -17.63
C PRO A 126 5.45 -6.17 -16.24
N TYR A 127 6.75 -5.86 -16.17
CA TYR A 127 7.47 -5.71 -14.91
C TYR A 127 8.30 -4.43 -14.91
N PHE A 128 8.46 -3.82 -13.73
CA PHE A 128 9.47 -2.80 -13.54
C PHE A 128 10.80 -3.48 -13.29
N SER A 129 11.77 -3.26 -14.18
CA SER A 129 13.13 -3.69 -13.93
C SER A 129 13.63 -3.08 -12.63
N TRP A 130 14.28 -3.88 -11.79
CA TRP A 130 14.93 -3.40 -10.58
C TRP A 130 15.84 -2.22 -10.92
N GLY A 131 15.56 -1.08 -10.29
CA GLY A 131 16.21 0.18 -10.58
C GLY A 131 16.29 1.05 -9.34
N SER A 132 17.31 1.91 -9.31
CA SER A 132 17.47 2.93 -8.28
C SER A 132 16.78 4.23 -8.73
N PRO A 133 16.09 4.95 -7.82
CA PRO A 133 15.91 4.63 -6.40
C PRO A 133 14.82 3.57 -6.17
N ALA A 134 14.92 2.85 -5.04
CA ALA A 134 13.88 1.93 -4.59
C ALA A 134 12.53 2.66 -4.57
N THR A 135 11.54 2.11 -5.27
CA THR A 135 10.22 2.73 -5.40
C THR A 135 9.17 1.79 -4.82
N GLN A 136 8.41 2.29 -3.87
CA GLN A 136 7.40 1.51 -3.15
C GLN A 136 6.03 1.59 -3.82
N LEU A 137 5.30 0.48 -3.78
CA LEU A 137 3.90 0.39 -4.22
C LEU A 137 2.94 0.86 -3.14
N ASP A 138 3.27 0.57 -1.89
CA ASP A 138 2.46 0.79 -0.69
C ASP A 138 3.42 0.84 0.50
N TYR A 139 2.95 0.95 1.74
CA TYR A 139 3.80 1.01 2.92
C TYR A 139 4.76 -0.19 2.97
N LYS A 140 6.06 0.11 2.84
CA LYS A 140 7.17 -0.87 2.86
C LYS A 140 6.93 -2.07 1.93
N SER A 141 6.44 -1.78 0.72
CA SER A 141 6.08 -2.79 -0.28
C SER A 141 6.75 -2.53 -1.62
N HIS A 142 7.39 -3.54 -2.21
CA HIS A 142 8.02 -3.44 -3.53
C HIS A 142 7.35 -4.38 -4.54
N LEU A 143 7.19 -3.92 -5.78
CA LEU A 143 6.75 -4.78 -6.87
C LEU A 143 7.74 -5.93 -7.09
N VAL A 144 7.20 -7.12 -7.35
CA VAL A 144 7.98 -8.31 -7.67
C VAL A 144 8.22 -8.38 -9.18
N ASP A 145 9.47 -8.62 -9.59
CA ASP A 145 9.86 -8.84 -10.99
C ASP A 145 10.28 -10.30 -11.20
N TYR A 146 9.29 -11.15 -11.50
CA TYR A 146 9.52 -12.57 -11.78
C TYR A 146 10.34 -12.81 -13.05
N SER A 147 10.39 -11.82 -13.96
CA SER A 147 11.18 -11.93 -15.19
C SER A 147 12.69 -11.96 -14.90
N THR A 148 13.12 -11.62 -13.70
CA THR A 148 14.54 -11.66 -13.31
C THR A 148 14.91 -12.90 -12.49
N CYS A 149 13.92 -13.72 -12.10
CA CYS A 149 14.14 -14.91 -11.29
C CYS A 149 14.79 -16.04 -12.10
N GLY A 150 15.83 -16.66 -11.51
CA GLY A 150 16.45 -17.87 -12.06
C GLY A 150 15.75 -19.15 -11.63
N PRO A 151 16.08 -20.31 -12.24
CA PRO A 151 15.50 -21.61 -11.91
C PRO A 151 15.55 -21.97 -10.42
N GLU A 152 16.58 -21.51 -9.70
CA GLU A 152 16.74 -21.71 -8.26
C GLU A 152 15.61 -21.10 -7.43
N PHE A 153 15.01 -20.00 -7.89
CA PHE A 153 13.87 -19.38 -7.22
C PHE A 153 12.63 -20.27 -7.29
N PHE A 154 12.45 -20.99 -8.40
CA PHE A 154 11.29 -21.85 -8.65
C PHE A 154 11.47 -23.28 -8.13
N ALA A 155 12.68 -23.64 -7.71
CA ALA A 155 13.00 -24.96 -7.19
C ALA A 155 12.60 -25.14 -5.72
N GLU A 156 12.47 -24.04 -4.97
CA GLU A 156 11.96 -24.06 -3.60
C GLU A 156 10.42 -23.99 -3.61
N PRO A 157 9.73 -24.69 -2.68
CA PRO A 157 8.32 -24.44 -2.45
C PRO A 157 8.10 -22.94 -2.22
N ASP A 158 7.08 -22.37 -2.86
CA ASP A 158 6.75 -20.97 -2.63
C ASP A 158 6.37 -20.85 -1.15
N TRP A 159 7.15 -20.11 -0.36
CA TRP A 159 6.99 -20.00 1.09
C TRP A 159 5.57 -19.51 1.46
N TRP A 160 4.86 -18.90 0.52
CA TRP A 160 3.45 -18.55 0.64
C TRP A 160 2.50 -19.76 0.78
N GLU A 161 2.82 -20.92 0.20
CA GLU A 161 2.04 -22.15 0.36
C GLU A 161 2.00 -22.63 1.83
N GLU A 162 3.01 -22.28 2.63
CA GLU A 162 3.08 -22.60 4.05
C GLU A 162 2.28 -21.63 4.94
N TYR A 163 1.97 -20.42 4.44
CA TYR A 163 1.28 -19.36 5.19
C TYR A 163 -0.20 -19.20 4.84
N MET A 164 -0.66 -19.81 3.74
CA MET A 164 -2.09 -19.98 3.50
C MET A 164 -2.67 -20.91 4.57
N ASP A 165 -3.61 -20.40 5.38
CA ASP A 165 -4.32 -21.25 6.33
C ASP A 165 -5.09 -22.31 5.55
N TYR A 166 -5.09 -23.56 6.02
CA TYR A 166 -5.72 -24.71 5.34
C TYR A 166 -7.24 -24.54 5.13
N ASN A 167 -7.82 -23.49 5.70
CA ASN A 167 -9.22 -23.10 5.56
C ASN A 167 -9.50 -22.13 4.39
N ASP A 168 -8.48 -21.58 3.74
CA ASP A 168 -8.68 -20.79 2.52
C ASP A 168 -8.99 -21.71 1.33
N SER A 169 -9.96 -21.33 0.52
CA SER A 169 -10.37 -22.07 -0.67
C SER A 169 -9.50 -21.78 -1.91
N CYS A 170 -8.46 -20.92 -1.81
CA CYS A 170 -7.50 -20.71 -2.92
C CYS A 170 -6.56 -21.92 -3.03
N ASN A 171 -6.41 -22.45 -4.24
CA ASN A 171 -5.28 -23.31 -4.56
C ASN A 171 -3.98 -22.47 -4.53
N PRO A 172 -3.00 -22.76 -3.64
CA PRO A 172 -1.79 -21.94 -3.52
C PRO A 172 -0.98 -21.81 -4.82
N ARG A 173 -1.08 -22.81 -5.72
CA ARG A 173 -0.44 -22.77 -7.05
C ARG A 173 -1.17 -21.91 -8.07
N MET A 174 -2.39 -21.47 -7.78
CA MET A 174 -3.11 -20.41 -8.52
C MET A 174 -2.84 -19.01 -7.95
N CYS A 175 -2.25 -18.93 -6.75
CA CYS A 175 -2.00 -17.68 -6.05
C CYS A 175 -0.52 -17.21 -6.26
N PHE A 176 -0.24 -15.90 -6.40
CA PHE A 176 1.12 -15.35 -6.55
C PHE A 176 1.29 -13.92 -5.99
N ILE A 177 2.51 -13.53 -5.61
CA ILE A 177 2.80 -12.24 -4.97
C ILE A 177 3.13 -11.19 -6.03
N ILE A 178 2.36 -10.11 -6.08
CA ILE A 178 2.64 -9.00 -7.00
C ILE A 178 3.46 -7.89 -6.33
N ALA A 179 3.33 -7.76 -5.02
CA ALA A 179 4.09 -6.81 -4.21
C ALA A 179 4.50 -7.44 -2.89
N LYS A 180 5.79 -7.37 -2.58
CA LYS A 180 6.38 -7.97 -1.39
C LYS A 180 6.55 -6.92 -0.30
N GLY A 181 5.82 -7.12 0.79
CA GLY A 181 6.00 -6.36 2.02
C GLY A 181 7.35 -6.67 2.66
N HIS A 182 7.90 -5.72 3.42
CA HIS A 182 9.06 -5.96 4.27
C HIS A 182 8.92 -5.26 5.62
N GLU A 183 9.63 -5.78 6.62
CA GLU A 183 9.49 -5.37 8.03
C GLU A 183 8.08 -5.57 8.59
N SER A 184 7.87 -5.21 9.84
CA SER A 184 6.53 -5.24 10.43
C SER A 184 5.63 -4.22 9.72
N TYR A 185 4.36 -4.59 9.50
CA TYR A 185 3.34 -3.79 8.82
C TYR A 185 3.56 -3.53 7.32
N GLY A 186 4.66 -4.00 6.73
CA GLY A 186 4.84 -3.92 5.28
C GLY A 186 3.71 -4.63 4.55
N GLN A 187 3.22 -4.04 3.46
CA GLN A 187 2.05 -4.53 2.74
C GLN A 187 2.46 -5.57 1.69
N GLN A 188 2.05 -6.81 1.85
CA GLN A 188 2.22 -7.87 0.86
C GLN A 188 0.92 -8.09 0.11
N TRP A 189 0.97 -8.12 -1.22
CA TRP A 189 -0.20 -8.26 -2.08
C TRP A 189 -0.15 -9.57 -2.84
N VAL A 190 -1.18 -10.39 -2.65
CA VAL A 190 -1.27 -11.74 -3.20
C VAL A 190 -2.48 -11.84 -4.11
N VAL A 191 -2.26 -12.24 -5.35
CA VAL A 191 -3.29 -12.41 -6.37
C VAL A 191 -3.73 -13.87 -6.39
N ASP A 192 -5.04 -14.10 -6.40
CA ASP A 192 -5.65 -15.38 -6.74
C ASP A 192 -6.16 -15.30 -8.18
N ALA A 193 -5.48 -15.99 -9.09
CA ALA A 193 -5.84 -15.99 -10.51
C ALA A 193 -7.12 -16.78 -10.81
N GLU A 194 -7.43 -17.82 -10.01
CA GLU A 194 -8.61 -18.67 -10.21
C GLU A 194 -9.88 -17.87 -9.95
N HIS A 195 -9.91 -17.15 -8.83
CA HIS A 195 -11.08 -16.37 -8.42
C HIS A 195 -11.03 -14.90 -8.85
N GLY A 196 -9.93 -14.44 -9.45
CA GLY A 196 -9.80 -13.04 -9.86
C GLY A 196 -9.73 -12.06 -8.69
N GLN A 197 -9.12 -12.49 -7.60
CA GLN A 197 -9.12 -11.79 -6.32
C GLN A 197 -7.72 -11.35 -5.90
N ILE A 198 -7.67 -10.43 -4.95
CA ILE A 198 -6.44 -9.99 -4.31
C ILE A 198 -6.61 -9.90 -2.80
N TYR A 199 -5.59 -10.35 -2.09
CA TYR A 199 -5.43 -10.26 -0.64
C TYR A 199 -4.32 -9.29 -0.32
N VAL A 200 -4.50 -8.53 0.76
CA VAL A 200 -3.46 -7.64 1.29
C VAL A 200 -3.14 -8.10 2.70
N GLU A 201 -1.90 -8.51 2.90
CA GLU A 201 -1.36 -8.91 4.18
C GLU A 201 -0.47 -7.80 4.74
N SER A 202 -0.79 -7.35 5.93
CA SER A 202 0.07 -6.52 6.75
C SER A 202 0.98 -7.42 7.56
N LEU A 203 2.27 -7.48 7.21
CA LEU A 203 3.19 -8.44 7.80
C LEU A 203 3.20 -8.38 9.34
N ARG A 204 2.94 -9.53 9.97
CA ARG A 204 2.86 -9.75 11.43
C ARG A 204 1.64 -9.14 12.13
N CYS A 205 0.62 -8.73 11.38
CA CYS A 205 -0.58 -8.12 11.95
C CYS A 205 -1.85 -8.81 11.47
N ASP A 206 -2.35 -8.39 10.32
CA ASP A 206 -3.65 -8.79 9.81
C ASP A 206 -3.60 -9.03 8.30
N ARG A 207 -4.65 -9.69 7.83
CA ARG A 207 -4.91 -9.93 6.41
C ARG A 207 -6.27 -9.39 6.07
N SER A 208 -6.38 -8.72 4.94
CA SER A 208 -7.63 -8.19 4.41
C SER A 208 -7.90 -8.72 3.01
N GLY A 209 -9.17 -8.68 2.60
CA GLY A 209 -9.68 -9.34 1.40
C GLY A 209 -10.39 -10.66 1.70
N PRO A 210 -10.76 -11.43 0.66
CA PRO A 210 -10.47 -11.18 -0.74
C PRO A 210 -11.23 -9.98 -1.30
N TYR A 211 -10.59 -9.23 -2.19
CA TYR A 211 -11.23 -8.18 -2.99
C TYR A 211 -11.24 -8.58 -4.46
N ASP A 212 -12.23 -8.14 -5.23
CA ASP A 212 -12.15 -8.21 -6.70
C ASP A 212 -10.90 -7.44 -7.19
N LEU A 213 -10.08 -8.10 -8.02
CA LEU A 213 -8.79 -7.57 -8.45
C LEU A 213 -8.91 -6.21 -9.14
N ARG A 214 -9.89 -6.04 -10.03
CA ARG A 214 -10.07 -4.80 -10.80
C ARG A 214 -10.54 -3.66 -9.91
N VAL A 215 -11.53 -3.93 -9.06
CA VAL A 215 -12.10 -2.96 -8.12
C VAL A 215 -11.02 -2.50 -7.15
N PHE A 216 -10.23 -3.43 -6.61
CA PHE A 216 -9.16 -3.12 -5.67
C PHE A 216 -8.09 -2.21 -6.30
N LEU A 217 -7.51 -2.59 -7.44
CA LEU A 217 -6.44 -1.79 -8.06
C LEU A 217 -6.93 -0.41 -8.50
N ARG A 218 -8.18 -0.29 -8.97
CA ARG A 218 -8.80 1.02 -9.25
C ARG A 218 -8.96 1.85 -7.98
N GLY A 219 -9.40 1.24 -6.89
CA GLY A 219 -9.48 1.89 -5.58
C GLY A 219 -8.12 2.45 -5.14
N VAL A 220 -7.04 1.68 -5.33
CA VAL A 220 -5.69 2.16 -5.02
C VAL A 220 -5.25 3.30 -5.94
N MET A 221 -5.52 3.22 -7.25
CA MET A 221 -5.25 4.35 -8.15
C MET A 221 -5.97 5.63 -7.69
N GLU A 222 -7.22 5.53 -7.26
CA GLU A 222 -7.98 6.69 -6.74
C GLU A 222 -7.40 7.20 -5.42
N LYS A 223 -6.96 6.33 -4.51
CA LYS A 223 -6.24 6.75 -3.29
C LYS A 223 -4.98 7.56 -3.64
N TYR A 224 -4.23 7.14 -4.67
CA TYR A 224 -3.10 7.93 -5.16
C TYR A 224 -3.52 9.25 -5.81
N ARG A 225 -4.59 9.28 -6.62
CA ARG A 225 -5.11 10.54 -7.22
C ARG A 225 -5.55 11.55 -6.16
N ASN A 226 -6.14 11.05 -5.08
CA ASN A 226 -6.61 11.84 -3.96
C ASN A 226 -5.51 12.10 -2.91
N LEU A 227 -4.31 11.56 -3.12
CA LEU A 227 -3.18 11.67 -2.20
C LEU A 227 -3.52 11.15 -0.79
N GLU A 228 -4.40 10.16 -0.70
CA GLU A 228 -4.57 9.31 0.49
C GLU A 228 -3.40 8.34 0.64
N LEU A 229 -2.81 7.93 -0.49
CA LEU A 229 -1.47 7.33 -0.54
C LEU A 229 -0.54 8.31 -1.26
N ILE A 230 0.61 8.58 -0.66
CA ILE A 230 1.59 9.53 -1.19
C ILE A 230 2.95 8.85 -1.27
N SER A 231 3.41 8.56 -2.48
CA SER A 231 4.71 7.94 -2.70
C SER A 231 5.68 8.93 -3.30
N SER A 232 6.96 8.81 -2.93
CA SER A 232 8.06 9.50 -3.57
C SER A 232 9.19 8.49 -3.77
N PRO A 233 9.92 8.50 -4.90
CA PRO A 233 11.01 7.55 -5.13
C PRO A 233 12.05 7.62 -4.00
N GLY A 234 12.50 6.45 -3.53
CA GLY A 234 13.46 6.30 -2.43
C GLY A 234 12.88 6.51 -1.02
N ARG A 235 11.57 6.68 -0.88
CA ARG A 235 10.91 7.00 0.40
C ARG A 235 9.77 6.05 0.70
N VAL A 236 9.50 5.87 1.99
CA VAL A 236 8.36 5.08 2.46
C VAL A 236 7.05 5.75 2.08
N THR A 237 6.09 5.02 1.53
CA THR A 237 4.77 5.58 1.18
C THR A 237 4.08 6.16 2.42
N LEU A 238 3.61 7.41 2.35
CA LEU A 238 2.85 8.04 3.42
C LEU A 238 1.37 7.70 3.30
N ASP A 239 0.76 7.37 4.45
CA ASP A 239 -0.68 7.24 4.60
C ASP A 239 -1.29 8.60 4.98
N GLY A 240 -1.92 9.25 4.01
CA GLY A 240 -2.67 10.48 4.21
C GLY A 240 -4.16 10.25 4.48
N SER A 241 -4.66 9.01 4.47
CA SER A 241 -6.10 8.71 4.55
C SER A 241 -6.77 9.25 5.82
N ARG A 242 -6.00 9.36 6.91
CA ARG A 242 -6.47 9.87 8.21
C ARG A 242 -6.34 11.38 8.37
N VAL A 243 -5.69 12.05 7.43
CA VAL A 243 -5.45 13.50 7.47
C VAL A 243 -6.45 14.20 6.55
N PRO A 244 -7.38 15.03 7.03
CA PRO A 244 -8.29 15.80 6.18
C PRO A 244 -7.51 16.81 5.31
N GLU A 245 -7.91 17.04 4.06
CA GLU A 245 -7.29 18.09 3.23
C GLU A 245 -7.48 19.49 3.86
N ARG A 246 -6.37 20.22 4.02
CA ARG A 246 -6.32 21.57 4.60
C ARG A 246 -6.38 22.60 3.47
N HIS A 247 -7.31 23.56 3.58
CA HIS A 247 -7.45 24.66 2.60
C HIS A 247 -6.36 25.73 2.71
N GLY A 248 -5.74 25.91 3.89
CA GLY A 248 -4.67 26.87 4.11
C GLY A 248 -3.30 26.34 3.67
N ARG A 249 -2.46 27.21 3.11
CA ARG A 249 -1.09 26.86 2.72
C ARG A 249 -0.25 26.50 3.94
N VAL A 250 0.47 25.38 3.85
CA VAL A 250 1.58 25.06 4.76
C VAL A 250 2.86 25.62 4.14
N SER A 251 3.60 26.43 4.90
CA SER A 251 4.85 27.01 4.43
C SER A 251 6.04 26.11 4.76
N GLU A 252 7.16 26.28 4.05
CA GLU A 252 8.39 25.55 4.40
C GLU A 252 8.88 25.92 5.81
N GLU A 253 8.66 27.16 6.27
CA GLU A 253 9.01 27.58 7.62
C GLU A 253 8.19 26.84 8.69
N GLU A 254 6.92 26.53 8.42
CA GLU A 254 6.07 25.71 9.30
C GLU A 254 6.65 24.30 9.41
N ILE A 255 7.07 23.71 8.29
CA ILE A 255 7.75 22.40 8.25
C ILE A 255 9.10 22.42 8.97
N MET A 256 9.92 23.45 8.75
CA MET A 256 11.23 23.59 9.41
C MET A 256 11.13 23.85 10.90
N ALA A 257 10.02 24.43 11.37
CA ALA A 257 9.75 24.63 12.80
C ALA A 257 9.18 23.39 13.48
N GLU A 258 8.77 22.39 12.70
CA GLU A 258 8.21 21.14 13.19
C GLU A 258 9.30 20.28 13.84
N LYS A 259 8.97 19.69 15.00
CA LYS A 259 9.90 18.85 15.77
C LYS A 259 9.56 17.38 15.72
N ALA A 260 8.40 17.04 15.17
CA ALA A 260 7.95 15.66 15.02
C ALA A 260 8.59 15.04 13.77
N PRO A 261 8.71 13.70 13.71
CA PRO A 261 9.17 13.02 12.50
C PRO A 261 8.30 13.35 11.29
N PHE A 262 8.93 13.47 10.13
CA PHE A 262 8.24 13.81 8.89
C PHE A 262 7.25 12.70 8.50
N GLY A 263 6.00 13.07 8.24
CA GLY A 263 4.93 12.13 7.91
C GLY A 263 4.13 11.62 9.11
N GLU A 264 4.58 11.89 10.35
CA GLU A 264 3.81 11.56 11.56
C GLU A 264 2.79 12.65 11.95
N THR A 265 2.78 13.77 11.23
CA THR A 265 1.89 14.90 11.50
C THR A 265 1.06 15.29 10.30
N ASP A 266 -0.10 15.87 10.58
CA ASP A 266 -0.97 16.44 9.56
C ASP A 266 -0.25 17.51 8.74
N VAL A 267 0.66 18.30 9.36
CA VAL A 267 1.35 19.42 8.70
C VAL A 267 2.24 18.92 7.56
N SER A 268 3.09 17.94 7.83
CA SER A 268 4.00 17.35 6.83
C SER A 268 3.24 16.63 5.70
N VAL A 269 2.20 15.85 6.03
CA VAL A 269 1.33 15.22 5.02
C VAL A 269 0.65 16.27 4.14
N GLN A 270 0.06 17.31 4.74
CA GLN A 270 -0.61 18.38 3.98
C GLN A 270 0.37 19.18 3.10
N PHE A 271 1.57 19.43 3.58
CA PHE A 271 2.59 20.10 2.80
C PHE A 271 2.92 19.30 1.53
N VAL A 272 3.21 18.00 1.66
CA VAL A 272 3.49 17.15 0.49
C VAL A 272 2.31 17.13 -0.46
N ARG A 273 1.07 17.03 0.05
CA ARG A 273 -0.13 17.10 -0.79
C ARG A 273 -0.17 18.37 -1.62
N GLN A 274 0.01 19.51 -0.98
CA GLN A 274 -0.03 20.82 -1.64
C GLN A 274 1.07 20.93 -2.70
N VAL A 275 2.28 20.42 -2.43
CA VAL A 275 3.34 20.34 -3.43
C VAL A 275 2.89 19.52 -4.63
N TYR A 276 2.39 18.29 -4.44
CA TYR A 276 1.92 17.46 -5.57
C TYR A 276 0.83 18.17 -6.40
N ARG A 277 -0.10 18.86 -5.74
CA ARG A 277 -1.16 19.64 -6.40
C ARG A 277 -0.59 20.83 -7.19
N ASP A 278 0.36 21.57 -6.64
CA ASP A 278 1.01 22.70 -7.32
C ASP A 278 1.75 22.26 -8.58
N TYR A 279 2.37 21.09 -8.54
CA TYR A 279 3.02 20.48 -9.70
C TYR A 279 2.02 19.77 -10.64
N GLY A 280 0.71 19.89 -10.42
CA GLY A 280 -0.33 19.51 -11.37
C GLY A 280 -0.90 18.10 -11.21
N TRP A 281 -0.61 17.40 -10.09
CA TRP A 281 -1.21 16.09 -9.83
C TRP A 281 -2.74 16.18 -9.63
N PRO A 282 -3.56 15.30 -10.26
CA PRO A 282 -3.17 14.09 -11.00
C PRO A 282 -3.12 14.24 -12.53
N ASN A 283 -3.43 15.42 -13.07
CA ASN A 283 -3.72 15.58 -14.50
C ASN A 283 -2.49 15.99 -15.31
N SER A 284 -1.85 17.09 -14.92
CA SER A 284 -0.71 17.70 -15.64
C SER A 284 0.54 17.66 -14.78
N PHE A 285 0.82 16.48 -14.23
CA PHE A 285 1.85 16.31 -13.22
C PHE A 285 3.26 16.48 -13.77
N GLN A 286 3.96 17.49 -13.27
CA GLN A 286 5.37 17.78 -13.52
C GLN A 286 6.22 16.96 -12.55
N ARG A 287 6.23 15.65 -12.77
CA ARG A 287 6.82 14.67 -11.85
C ARG A 287 8.27 14.97 -11.49
N GLU A 288 9.13 15.19 -12.49
CA GLU A 288 10.56 15.37 -12.28
C GLU A 288 10.85 16.60 -11.41
N GLU A 289 10.17 17.71 -11.67
CA GLU A 289 10.32 18.94 -10.89
C GLU A 289 9.73 18.80 -9.47
N CYS A 290 8.59 18.11 -9.34
CA CYS A 290 8.01 17.80 -8.02
C CYS A 290 8.95 16.95 -7.17
N GLN A 291 9.52 15.88 -7.76
CA GLN A 291 10.45 14.99 -7.08
C GLN A 291 11.74 15.71 -6.71
N LYS A 292 12.28 16.55 -7.61
CA LYS A 292 13.43 17.40 -7.33
C LYS A 292 13.16 18.32 -6.14
N TYR A 293 12.02 19.00 -6.13
CA TYR A 293 11.63 19.89 -5.04
C TYR A 293 11.53 19.16 -3.69
N ILE A 294 10.86 18.01 -3.67
CA ILE A 294 10.77 17.18 -2.45
C ILE A 294 12.16 16.77 -1.98
N ASN A 295 13.02 16.27 -2.88
CA ASN A 295 14.37 15.86 -2.49
C ASN A 295 15.23 17.02 -1.96
N ASP A 296 15.17 18.19 -2.61
CA ASP A 296 15.88 19.38 -2.16
C ASP A 296 15.39 19.85 -0.77
N LEU A 297 14.09 19.74 -0.47
CA LEU A 297 13.57 20.01 0.88
C LEU A 297 14.08 18.99 1.91
N MET A 298 14.05 17.71 1.58
CA MET A 298 14.48 16.65 2.50
C MET A 298 15.96 16.76 2.83
N THR A 299 16.80 17.11 1.85
CA THR A 299 18.22 17.42 2.09
C THR A 299 18.37 18.61 3.04
N ARG A 300 17.59 19.69 2.88
CA ARG A 300 17.66 20.83 3.80
C ARG A 300 17.21 20.50 5.22
N LEU A 301 16.20 19.64 5.39
CA LEU A 301 15.80 19.12 6.70
C LEU A 301 16.94 18.33 7.36
N GLU A 302 17.56 17.42 6.61
CA GLU A 302 18.72 16.64 7.08
C GLU A 302 19.91 17.54 7.46
N GLU A 303 20.24 18.56 6.65
CA GLU A 303 21.30 19.54 6.92
C GLU A 303 21.02 20.40 8.16
N ALA A 304 19.74 20.65 8.47
CA ALA A 304 19.30 21.34 9.68
C ALA A 304 19.26 20.43 10.92
N GLY A 305 19.54 19.13 10.77
CA GLY A 305 19.47 18.13 11.84
C GLY A 305 18.03 17.76 12.23
N LEU A 306 17.08 17.95 11.32
CA LEU A 306 15.68 17.56 11.48
C LEU A 306 15.41 16.20 10.82
N GLU A 307 14.39 15.50 11.29
CA GLU A 307 13.95 14.24 10.69
C GLU A 307 13.34 14.52 9.31
N SER A 308 13.89 13.89 8.26
CA SER A 308 13.34 13.93 6.91
C SER A 308 12.39 12.77 6.67
N TRP A 309 11.67 12.80 5.55
CA TRP A 309 10.80 11.71 5.14
C TRP A 309 11.60 10.40 5.02
N GLU A 310 11.22 9.41 5.85
CA GLU A 310 11.85 8.09 5.96
C GLU A 310 12.27 7.54 4.59
N ARG A 311 13.57 7.25 4.47
CA ARG A 311 14.14 6.61 3.30
C ARG A 311 13.89 5.11 3.35
N ASP A 312 13.60 4.55 2.18
CA ASP A 312 13.65 3.11 2.03
C ASP A 312 15.09 2.66 1.79
N TRP A 313 15.65 1.93 2.75
CA TRP A 313 17.03 1.47 2.72
C TRP A 313 17.20 0.13 1.97
N LYS A 314 16.10 -0.52 1.57
CA LYS A 314 16.12 -1.70 0.72
C LYS A 314 16.05 -1.31 -0.75
N SER A 315 17.19 -0.88 -1.29
CA SER A 315 17.44 -0.73 -2.73
C SER A 315 18.51 -1.70 -3.20
#